data_AF-V6F533-F1
#
_entry.id   AF-V6F533-F1
#
_cell.length_a   1.000
_cell.length_b   1.000
_cell.length_c   1.000
_cell.angle_alpha   90.00
_cell.angle_beta   90.00
_cell.angle_gamma   90.00
#
_symmetry.space_group_name_H-M   'P 1'
#
loop_
_entity.id
_entity.type
_entity.pdbx_description
1 polymer ?
#
loop_
_entity_poly.entity_id
_entity_poly.type
_entity_poly.pdbx_seq_one_letter_code
_entity_poly.pdbx_strand_id
1 'polypeptide(L)'
;MNDQTYHIVIDHDLILVIGYRIFPSGEPFTPTKIATTSVLPVQGHELGIIICLTQRGFMTLQFRYFIRAVSAITVLVVFAFGLLRYNEFLTMREDAQSKRSNFEVEIQRRNNLFGNLINLTVNHASLESTVFNHGSDKRTEGVSGSTAKNEVLKIDQIFSRDGFGAAFGKIIAYSERYPDIKSVKSYKLMMSSLVEMEERIANNRVLYNESAAKFNAEIRKMPWKYLAIIAGFQPREYFHQGQESTAIINAPIVAPEMYQQLMPLDSAQEPNKK
;
A
#
# COMPACT_ATOMS: atom_id res chain seq x y z
N MET A 1 35.09 40.69 44.42
CA MET A 1 35.50 39.27 44.51
C MET A 1 35.92 38.99 45.94
N ASN A 2 35.10 38.25 46.67
CA ASN A 2 35.63 37.45 47.77
C ASN A 2 34.83 36.16 47.75
N ASP A 3 35.25 35.27 46.87
CA ASP A 3 34.60 33.99 46.59
C ASP A 3 34.84 33.10 47.81
N GLN A 4 33.92 33.16 48.76
CA GLN A 4 33.91 32.28 49.92
C GLN A 4 33.09 31.07 49.52
N THR A 5 33.76 30.02 49.06
CA THR A 5 33.13 28.72 48.82
C THR A 5 33.01 28.01 50.16
N TYR A 6 31.78 27.77 50.62
CA TYR A 6 31.51 27.02 51.86
C TYR A 6 31.09 25.60 51.50
N HIS A 7 31.87 24.60 51.91
CA HIS A 7 31.42 23.22 51.91
C HIS A 7 30.79 22.91 53.28
N ILE A 8 29.51 22.55 53.27
CA ILE A 8 28.78 22.11 54.45
C ILE A 8 28.79 20.58 54.43
N VAL A 9 29.48 19.97 55.39
CA VAL A 9 29.45 18.52 55.63
C VAL A 9 28.65 18.30 56.91
N ILE A 10 27.61 17.47 56.82
CA ILE A 10 26.69 17.15 57.93
C ILE A 10 26.85 15.67 58.23
N ASP A 11 27.28 15.35 59.45
CA ASP A 11 27.22 13.99 60.01
C ASP A 11 26.33 14.02 61.25
N HIS A 12 25.77 12.88 61.62
CA HIS A 12 24.48 12.66 62.30
C HIS A 12 24.15 13.45 63.60
N ASP A 13 25.04 14.27 64.14
CA ASP A 13 24.76 15.18 65.26
C ASP A 13 25.56 16.51 65.23
N LEU A 14 26.26 16.85 64.13
CA LEU A 14 27.07 18.08 64.04
C LEU A 14 27.07 18.71 62.63
N ILE A 15 26.77 20.01 62.55
CA ILE A 15 26.96 20.81 61.34
C ILE A 15 28.37 21.39 61.38
N LEU A 16 29.25 20.92 60.49
CA LEU A 16 30.61 21.42 60.38
C LEU A 16 30.69 22.36 59.16
N VAL A 17 30.66 23.67 59.43
CA VAL A 17 30.84 24.70 58.39
C VAL A 17 32.33 25.00 58.28
N ILE A 18 33.01 24.40 57.30
CA ILE A 18 34.41 24.72 57.00
C ILE A 18 34.42 25.88 56.00
N GLY A 19 34.67 27.09 56.50
CA GLY A 19 34.98 28.24 55.66
C GLY A 19 36.49 28.33 55.42
N TYR A 20 36.93 28.23 54.16
CA TYR A 20 38.31 28.57 53.79
C TYR A 20 38.33 29.93 53.08
N ARG A 21 39.13 30.86 53.62
CA ARG A 21 39.36 32.18 53.02
C ARG A 21 40.61 32.09 52.14
N ILE A 22 40.42 32.09 50.82
CA ILE A 22 41.54 32.13 49.87
C ILE A 22 42.14 33.54 49.92
N PHE A 23 43.38 33.68 50.39
CA PHE A 23 44.12 34.95 50.39
C PHE A 23 44.71 35.22 49.00
N PRO A 24 44.70 36.49 48.51
CA PRO A 24 45.34 36.84 47.24
C PRO A 24 46.88 36.75 47.36
N SER A 25 47.49 36.29 46.28
CA SER A 25 48.92 35.93 46.14
C SER A 25 49.90 36.98 46.68
N GLY A 26 50.86 36.57 47.52
CA GLY A 26 52.03 37.40 47.78
C GLY A 26 52.96 37.04 48.95
N GLU A 27 52.54 36.28 49.96
CA GLU A 27 53.39 36.03 51.14
C GLU A 27 53.55 34.54 51.49
N PRO A 28 54.73 34.12 51.98
CA PRO A 28 55.05 32.71 52.16
C PRO A 28 54.24 32.10 53.31
N PHE A 29 53.68 30.92 53.03
CA PHE A 29 52.93 30.08 53.95
C PHE A 29 53.70 29.85 55.26
N THR A 30 53.17 30.32 56.38
CA THR A 30 53.49 29.79 57.71
C THR A 30 52.21 29.20 58.33
N PRO A 31 52.23 27.95 58.82
CA PRO A 31 51.03 27.29 59.32
C PRO A 31 50.87 27.62 60.79
N THR A 32 50.20 28.71 61.14
CA THR A 32 49.89 28.96 62.56
C THR A 32 48.61 29.77 62.73
N LYS A 33 47.59 29.12 63.34
CA LYS A 33 46.50 29.71 64.14
C LYS A 33 45.53 30.64 63.39
N ILE A 34 44.21 30.45 63.34
CA ILE A 34 43.23 29.82 64.22
C ILE A 34 42.01 29.47 63.33
N ALA A 35 41.62 28.19 63.27
CA ALA A 35 40.28 27.82 62.87
C ALA A 35 39.33 28.31 63.98
N THR A 36 38.62 29.41 63.75
CA THR A 36 37.56 29.84 64.67
C THR A 36 36.34 28.99 64.38
N THR A 37 36.29 27.81 65.02
CA THR A 37 35.10 26.97 65.08
C THR A 37 34.09 27.65 66.00
N SER A 38 33.27 28.55 65.46
CA SER A 38 32.13 29.07 66.21
C SER A 38 31.02 28.02 66.23
N VAL A 39 30.96 27.24 67.30
CA VAL A 39 29.81 26.37 67.60
C VAL A 39 28.72 27.25 68.19
N LEU A 40 27.75 27.67 67.37
CA LEU A 40 26.55 28.35 67.87
C LEU A 40 25.60 27.29 68.45
N PRO A 41 25.16 27.39 69.73
CA PRO A 41 24.15 26.50 70.28
C PRO A 41 22.78 26.87 69.68
N VAL A 42 22.37 26.15 68.64
CA VAL A 42 21.04 26.30 68.05
C VAL A 42 20.04 25.49 68.88
N GLN A 43 18.99 26.14 69.39
CA GLN A 43 17.91 25.47 70.11
C GLN A 43 17.22 24.42 69.20
N GLY A 44 16.95 23.22 69.73
CA GLY A 44 16.51 22.04 68.96
C GLY A 44 15.26 22.22 68.08
N HIS A 45 14.43 23.24 68.33
CA HIS A 45 13.28 23.55 67.50
C HIS A 45 13.66 24.17 66.14
N GLU A 46 14.73 24.97 66.06
CA GLU A 46 15.16 25.59 64.79
C GLU A 46 15.93 24.61 63.89
N LEU A 47 16.68 23.68 64.48
CA LEU A 47 17.33 22.57 63.74
C LEU A 47 16.29 21.69 63.04
N GLY A 48 15.16 21.38 63.69
CA GLY A 48 14.08 20.61 63.09
C GLY A 48 13.43 21.30 61.88
N ILE A 49 13.26 22.63 61.92
CA ILE A 49 12.68 23.42 60.82
C ILE A 49 13.64 23.46 59.62
N ILE A 50 14.94 23.66 59.83
CA ILE A 50 15.93 23.74 58.75
C ILE A 50 16.14 22.37 58.09
N ILE A 51 16.22 21.29 58.86
CA ILE A 51 16.29 19.92 58.32
C ILE A 51 15.01 19.60 57.53
N CYS A 52 13.82 19.95 58.05
CA CYS A 52 12.54 19.72 57.39
C CYS A 52 12.41 20.52 56.07
N LEU A 53 12.85 21.79 56.03
CA LEU A 53 12.84 22.63 54.82
C LEU A 53 13.78 22.08 53.73
N THR A 54 14.95 21.59 54.13
CA THR A 54 15.96 21.03 53.20
C THR A 54 15.50 19.67 52.65
N GLN A 55 14.91 18.82 53.50
CA GLN A 55 14.41 17.50 53.12
C GLN A 55 13.16 17.60 52.21
N ARG A 56 12.29 18.59 52.46
CA ARG A 56 11.13 18.89 51.60
C ARG A 56 11.55 19.39 50.21
N GLY A 57 12.58 20.23 50.12
CA GLY A 57 13.16 20.68 48.86
C GLY A 57 13.76 19.54 48.03
N PHE A 58 14.57 18.68 48.65
CA PHE A 58 15.18 17.52 48.00
C PHE A 58 14.13 16.53 47.46
N MET A 59 13.06 16.27 48.22
CA MET A 59 12.00 15.34 47.82
C MET A 59 11.19 15.85 46.60
N THR A 60 10.92 17.15 46.53
CA THR A 60 10.22 17.74 45.37
C THR A 60 11.09 17.79 44.11
N LEU A 61 12.42 17.96 44.25
CA LEU A 61 13.35 17.96 43.12
C LEU A 61 13.43 16.57 42.46
N GLN A 62 13.58 15.51 43.27
CA GLN A 62 13.60 14.13 42.80
C GLN A 62 12.28 13.74 42.11
N PHE A 63 11.14 14.18 42.66
CA PHE A 63 9.82 13.95 42.07
C PHE A 63 9.67 14.61 40.68
N ARG A 64 10.22 15.81 40.49
CA ARG A 64 10.21 16.49 39.17
C ARG A 64 11.06 15.77 38.12
N TYR A 65 12.22 15.25 38.49
CA TYR A 65 13.05 14.45 37.60
C TYR A 65 12.39 13.12 37.25
N PHE A 66 11.73 12.47 38.21
CA PHE A 66 10.97 11.25 37.98
C PHE A 66 9.83 11.48 36.98
N ILE A 67 9.03 12.54 37.14
CA ILE A 67 7.96 12.87 36.19
C ILE A 67 8.52 13.12 34.78
N ARG A 68 9.63 13.86 34.67
CA ARG A 68 10.29 14.10 33.38
C ARG A 68 10.78 12.79 32.74
N ALA A 69 11.41 11.91 33.51
CA ALA A 69 11.88 10.62 33.04
C ALA A 69 10.71 9.73 32.57
N VAL A 70 9.64 9.64 33.34
CA VAL A 70 8.42 8.90 32.95
C VAL A 70 7.82 9.49 31.67
N SER A 71 7.69 10.82 31.58
CA SER A 71 7.16 11.46 30.37
C SER A 71 8.02 11.18 29.13
N ALA A 72 9.35 11.20 29.26
CA ALA A 72 10.27 10.90 28.17
C ALA A 72 10.16 9.42 27.73
N ILE A 73 10.04 8.50 28.68
CA ILE A 73 9.84 7.07 28.39
C ILE A 73 8.50 6.86 27.69
N THR A 74 7.41 7.49 28.14
CA THR A 74 6.10 7.39 27.49
C THR A 74 6.15 7.86 26.04
N VAL A 75 6.80 8.99 25.76
CA VAL A 75 6.96 9.51 24.40
C VAL A 75 7.77 8.53 23.53
N LEU A 76 8.85 7.95 24.07
CA LEU A 76 9.67 6.99 23.34
C LEU A 76 8.90 5.72 22.99
N VAL A 77 8.09 5.20 23.92
CA VAL A 77 7.24 4.01 23.68
C VAL A 77 6.19 4.29 22.60
N VAL A 78 5.51 5.44 22.65
CA VAL A 78 4.53 5.83 21.63
C VAL A 78 5.19 5.97 20.26
N PHE A 79 6.38 6.58 20.21
CA PHE A 79 7.15 6.73 18.97
C PHE A 79 7.57 5.38 18.38
N ALA A 80 8.12 4.48 19.21
CA ALA A 80 8.51 3.14 18.78
C ALA A 80 7.32 2.34 18.23
N PHE A 81 6.15 2.42 18.90
CA PHE A 81 4.94 1.76 18.43
C PHE A 81 4.42 2.36 17.10
N GLY A 82 4.54 3.68 16.93
CA GLY A 82 4.23 4.35 15.67
C GLY A 82 5.07 3.85 14.49
N LEU A 83 6.38 3.64 14.69
CA LEU A 83 7.27 3.11 13.66
C LEU A 83 6.91 1.67 13.25
N LEU A 84 6.54 0.82 14.20
CA LEU A 84 6.09 -0.55 13.90
C LEU A 84 4.83 -0.54 13.03
N ARG A 85 3.86 0.32 13.36
CA ARG A 85 2.63 0.47 12.57
C ARG A 85 2.85 1.12 11.22
N TYR A 86 3.80 2.06 11.13
CA TYR A 86 4.20 2.64 9.85
C TYR A 86 4.71 1.55 8.88
N ASN A 87 5.55 0.63 9.36
CA ASN A 87 6.06 -0.48 8.55
C ASN A 87 4.92 -1.41 8.10
N GLU A 88 3.93 -1.66 8.97
CA GLU A 88 2.74 -2.45 8.62
C GLU A 88 1.88 -1.77 7.54
N PHE A 89 1.68 -0.45 7.61
CA PHE A 89 0.97 0.27 6.53
C PHE A 89 1.75 0.27 5.22
N LEU A 90 3.08 0.31 5.29
CA LEU A 90 3.93 0.20 4.11
C LEU A 90 3.79 -1.18 3.45
N THR A 91 3.80 -2.27 4.22
CA THR A 91 3.63 -3.62 3.66
C THR A 91 2.23 -3.82 3.08
N MET A 92 1.18 -3.33 3.74
CA MET A 92 -0.19 -3.38 3.21
C MET A 92 -0.33 -2.57 1.91
N ARG A 93 0.32 -1.39 1.84
CA ARG A 93 0.33 -0.56 0.63
C ARG A 93 1.00 -1.29 -0.53
N GLU A 94 2.09 -1.99 -0.26
CA GLU A 94 2.84 -2.74 -1.27
C GLU A 94 2.09 -4.01 -1.71
N ASP A 95 1.41 -4.70 -0.80
CA ASP A 95 0.52 -5.82 -1.13
C ASP A 95 -0.62 -5.37 -2.08
N ALA A 96 -1.28 -4.25 -1.77
CA ALA A 96 -2.31 -3.69 -2.63
C ALA A 96 -1.76 -3.28 -4.00
N GLN A 97 -0.55 -2.70 -4.04
CA GLN A 97 0.12 -2.33 -5.29
C GLN A 97 0.51 -3.56 -6.13
N SER A 98 1.01 -4.61 -5.50
CA SER A 98 1.34 -5.89 -6.15
C SER A 98 0.09 -6.53 -6.77
N LYS A 99 -1.01 -6.60 -6.02
CA LYS A 99 -2.30 -7.12 -6.53
C LYS A 99 -2.85 -6.30 -7.68
N ARG A 100 -2.69 -4.96 -7.63
CA ARG A 100 -3.05 -4.07 -8.75
C ARG A 100 -2.23 -4.38 -10.00
N SER A 101 -0.92 -4.53 -9.85
CA SER A 101 -0.02 -4.89 -10.96
C SER A 101 -0.43 -6.22 -11.60
N ASN A 102 -0.76 -7.23 -10.78
CA ASN A 102 -1.23 -8.53 -11.28
C ASN A 102 -2.53 -8.41 -12.09
N PHE A 103 -3.47 -7.58 -11.63
CA PHE A 103 -4.70 -7.29 -12.37
C PHE A 103 -4.43 -6.61 -13.72
N GLU A 104 -3.55 -5.60 -13.74
CA GLU A 104 -3.16 -4.89 -14.97
C GLU A 104 -2.45 -5.81 -15.98
N VAL A 105 -1.60 -6.74 -15.50
CA VAL A 105 -0.94 -7.74 -16.34
C VAL A 105 -1.96 -8.69 -16.99
N GLU A 106 -2.98 -9.15 -16.27
CA GLU A 106 -4.01 -10.02 -16.86
C GLU A 106 -4.86 -9.28 -17.90
N ILE A 107 -5.19 -8.00 -17.67
CA ILE A 107 -5.85 -7.17 -18.68
C ILE A 107 -4.99 -7.07 -19.94
N GLN A 108 -3.69 -6.81 -19.80
CA GLN A 108 -2.79 -6.72 -20.93
C GLN A 108 -2.70 -8.04 -21.70
N ARG A 109 -2.62 -9.18 -21.00
CA ARG A 109 -2.62 -10.52 -21.61
C ARG A 109 -3.90 -10.78 -22.40
N ARG A 110 -5.07 -10.45 -21.83
CA ARG A 110 -6.35 -10.57 -22.52
C ARG A 110 -6.37 -9.71 -23.78
N ASN A 111 -5.96 -8.45 -23.68
CA ASN A 111 -5.95 -7.53 -24.83
C ASN A 111 -5.02 -8.04 -25.94
N ASN A 112 -3.84 -8.57 -25.60
CA ASN A 112 -2.93 -9.19 -26.55
C ASN A 112 -3.54 -10.44 -27.21
N LEU A 113 -4.17 -11.32 -26.42
CA LEU A 113 -4.82 -12.52 -26.92
C LEU A 113 -6.02 -12.19 -27.83
N PHE A 114 -6.78 -11.16 -27.46
CA PHE A 114 -7.89 -10.63 -28.27
C PHE A 114 -7.40 -10.04 -29.59
N GLY A 115 -6.28 -9.29 -29.59
CA GLY A 115 -5.65 -8.81 -30.82
C GLY A 115 -5.24 -9.95 -31.75
N ASN A 116 -4.67 -11.03 -31.19
CA ASN A 116 -4.36 -12.23 -31.97
C ASN A 116 -5.62 -12.90 -32.51
N LEU A 117 -6.72 -12.93 -31.75
CA LEU A 117 -8.00 -13.50 -32.19
C LEU A 117 -8.58 -12.70 -33.36
N ILE A 118 -8.51 -11.37 -33.31
CA ILE A 118 -8.91 -10.49 -34.42
C ILE A 118 -8.11 -10.84 -35.68
N ASN A 119 -6.79 -10.91 -35.57
CA ASN A 119 -5.93 -11.21 -36.70
C ASN A 119 -6.23 -12.59 -37.30
N LEU A 120 -6.43 -13.60 -36.46
CA LEU A 120 -6.83 -14.94 -36.92
C LEU A 120 -8.19 -14.89 -37.65
N THR A 121 -9.16 -14.15 -37.09
CA THR A 121 -10.51 -14.04 -37.64
C THR A 121 -10.52 -13.39 -39.01
N VAL A 122 -9.86 -12.24 -39.12
CA VAL A 122 -9.79 -11.48 -40.35
C VAL A 122 -8.96 -12.22 -41.42
N ASN A 123 -7.84 -12.84 -41.04
CA ASN A 123 -7.04 -13.61 -41.98
C ASN A 123 -7.82 -14.79 -42.57
N HIS A 124 -8.55 -15.54 -41.75
CA HIS A 124 -9.41 -16.64 -42.23
C HIS A 124 -10.53 -16.13 -43.13
N ALA A 125 -11.24 -15.07 -42.75
CA ALA A 125 -12.27 -14.47 -43.60
C ALA A 125 -11.72 -14.03 -44.97
N SER A 126 -10.50 -13.47 -44.99
CA SER A 126 -9.84 -13.09 -46.24
C SER A 126 -9.47 -14.29 -47.12
N LEU A 127 -9.08 -15.42 -46.51
CA LEU A 127 -8.76 -16.66 -47.21
C LEU A 127 -10.01 -17.28 -47.83
N GLU A 128 -11.10 -17.37 -47.07
CA GLU A 128 -12.39 -17.87 -47.55
C GLU A 128 -12.92 -17.03 -48.72
N SER A 129 -12.86 -15.70 -48.61
CA SER A 129 -13.25 -14.80 -49.70
C SER A 129 -12.38 -15.03 -50.94
N THR A 130 -11.09 -15.26 -50.77
CA THR A 130 -10.16 -15.49 -51.90
C THR A 130 -10.42 -16.86 -52.56
N VAL A 131 -10.67 -17.92 -51.79
CA VAL A 131 -11.04 -19.24 -52.30
C VAL A 131 -12.38 -19.19 -53.06
N PHE A 132 -13.38 -18.52 -52.50
CA PHE A 132 -14.68 -18.34 -53.15
C PHE A 132 -14.58 -17.56 -54.47
N ASN A 133 -13.77 -16.50 -54.49
CA ASN A 133 -13.52 -15.70 -55.68
C ASN A 133 -12.68 -16.44 -56.75
N HIS A 134 -11.83 -17.38 -56.36
CA HIS A 134 -11.09 -18.22 -57.31
C HIS A 134 -11.93 -19.37 -57.89
N GLY A 135 -12.86 -19.95 -57.12
CA GLY A 135 -13.82 -20.94 -57.62
C GLY A 135 -14.93 -20.33 -58.48
N SER A 136 -15.23 -19.05 -58.26
CA SER A 136 -16.18 -18.26 -59.04
C SER A 136 -15.42 -17.49 -60.13
N ASP A 137 -15.07 -18.18 -61.21
CA ASP A 137 -14.38 -17.65 -62.38
C ASP A 137 -14.84 -16.21 -62.74
N LYS A 138 -13.99 -15.20 -62.47
CA LYS A 138 -13.89 -13.84 -63.06
C LYS A 138 -13.62 -12.69 -62.06
N ARG A 139 -12.38 -12.18 -62.14
CA ARG A 139 -12.07 -10.75 -62.35
C ARG A 139 -12.44 -9.73 -61.26
N THR A 140 -12.15 -10.03 -59.99
CA THR A 140 -11.88 -8.98 -59.01
C THR A 140 -10.47 -9.15 -58.46
N GLU A 141 -9.51 -8.67 -59.26
CA GLU A 141 -8.11 -8.53 -58.87
C GLU A 141 -7.99 -7.57 -57.67
N GLY A 142 -7.40 -8.04 -56.57
CA GLY A 142 -6.61 -7.17 -55.68
C GLY A 142 -7.25 -6.56 -54.43
N VAL A 143 -8.48 -6.94 -54.01
CA VAL A 143 -9.17 -6.26 -52.88
C VAL A 143 -9.05 -6.98 -51.52
N SER A 144 -8.61 -8.25 -51.48
CA SER A 144 -8.68 -9.04 -50.24
C SER A 144 -7.74 -8.55 -49.12
N GLY A 145 -6.55 -8.06 -49.45
CA GLY A 145 -5.55 -7.66 -48.45
C GLY A 145 -5.79 -6.30 -47.79
N SER A 146 -6.31 -5.32 -48.54
CA SER A 146 -6.63 -3.98 -48.00
C SER A 146 -7.91 -3.97 -47.18
N THR A 147 -8.86 -4.84 -47.51
CA THR A 147 -10.13 -5.01 -46.79
C THR A 147 -9.89 -5.61 -45.40
N ALA A 148 -9.08 -6.68 -45.33
CA ALA A 148 -8.68 -7.30 -44.07
C ALA A 148 -8.09 -6.30 -43.07
N LYS A 149 -7.08 -5.53 -43.51
CA LYS A 149 -6.44 -4.51 -42.64
C LYS A 149 -7.43 -3.44 -42.16
N ASN A 150 -8.38 -3.04 -43.01
CA ASN A 150 -9.43 -2.08 -42.62
C ASN A 150 -10.43 -2.66 -41.60
N GLU A 151 -10.71 -3.96 -41.62
CA GLU A 151 -11.59 -4.60 -40.64
C GLU A 151 -10.95 -4.71 -39.25
N VAL A 152 -9.66 -5.06 -39.18
CA VAL A 152 -8.90 -5.07 -37.91
C VAL A 152 -8.95 -3.67 -37.27
N LEU A 153 -8.68 -2.63 -38.06
CA LEU A 153 -8.71 -1.24 -37.58
C LEU A 153 -10.10 -0.82 -37.06
N LYS A 154 -11.18 -1.26 -37.71
CA LYS A 154 -12.54 -0.98 -37.22
C LYS A 154 -12.80 -1.63 -35.87
N ILE A 155 -12.41 -2.90 -35.69
CA ILE A 155 -12.61 -3.63 -34.42
C ILE A 155 -11.81 -2.98 -33.30
N ASP A 156 -10.57 -2.56 -33.58
CA ASP A 156 -9.71 -1.86 -32.61
C ASP A 156 -10.27 -0.48 -32.20
N GLN A 157 -10.86 0.26 -33.14
CA GLN A 157 -11.57 1.51 -32.85
C GLN A 157 -12.78 1.29 -31.92
N ILE A 158 -13.51 0.19 -32.11
CA ILE A 158 -14.67 -0.15 -31.27
C ILE A 158 -14.21 -0.60 -29.90
N PHE A 159 -13.13 -1.37 -29.82
CA PHE A 159 -12.52 -1.74 -28.54
C PHE A 159 -12.15 -0.50 -27.72
N SER A 160 -11.56 0.50 -28.37
CA SER A 160 -11.15 1.76 -27.74
C SER A 160 -12.34 2.65 -27.35
N ARG A 161 -13.43 2.66 -28.13
CA ARG A 161 -14.58 3.55 -27.93
C ARG A 161 -15.68 2.95 -27.05
N ASP A 162 -16.03 1.70 -27.32
CA ASP A 162 -17.20 1.02 -26.78
C ASP A 162 -16.81 -0.15 -25.84
N GLY A 163 -15.51 -0.40 -25.67
CA GLY A 163 -14.95 -1.39 -24.76
C GLY A 163 -14.88 -2.82 -25.32
N PHE A 164 -14.32 -3.72 -24.51
CA PHE A 164 -14.09 -5.12 -24.87
C PHE A 164 -15.37 -5.85 -25.28
N GLY A 165 -16.46 -5.71 -24.51
CA GLY A 165 -17.71 -6.43 -24.78
C GLY A 165 -18.31 -6.11 -26.16
N ALA A 166 -18.27 -4.83 -26.57
CA ALA A 166 -18.76 -4.41 -27.88
C ALA A 166 -17.88 -4.95 -29.02
N ALA A 167 -16.55 -4.88 -28.87
CA ALA A 167 -15.61 -5.41 -29.86
C ALA A 167 -15.72 -6.94 -29.99
N PHE A 168 -15.87 -7.64 -28.85
CA PHE A 168 -16.05 -9.08 -28.80
C PHE A 168 -17.36 -9.53 -29.47
N GLY A 169 -18.47 -8.82 -29.23
CA GLY A 169 -19.74 -9.06 -29.91
C GLY A 169 -19.62 -8.95 -31.44
N LYS A 170 -18.79 -8.03 -31.95
CA LYS A 170 -18.53 -7.97 -33.40
C LYS A 170 -17.78 -9.19 -33.91
N ILE A 171 -16.77 -9.69 -33.18
CA ILE A 171 -16.05 -10.91 -33.58
C ILE A 171 -17.00 -12.10 -33.64
N ILE A 172 -17.90 -12.25 -32.67
CA ILE A 172 -18.93 -13.30 -32.71
C ILE A 172 -19.77 -13.18 -33.97
N ALA A 173 -20.25 -11.97 -34.29
CA ALA A 173 -21.02 -11.75 -35.52
C ALA A 173 -20.23 -12.08 -36.80
N TYR A 174 -18.91 -11.84 -36.84
CA TYR A 174 -18.05 -12.30 -37.93
C TYR A 174 -17.95 -13.83 -37.98
N SER A 175 -17.80 -14.49 -36.84
CA SER A 175 -17.76 -15.96 -36.78
C SER A 175 -19.05 -16.64 -37.23
N GLU A 176 -20.21 -15.98 -37.07
CA GLU A 176 -21.49 -16.48 -37.60
C GLU A 176 -21.57 -16.41 -39.13
N ARG A 177 -20.90 -15.42 -39.74
CA ARG A 177 -20.85 -15.28 -41.21
C ARG A 177 -19.89 -16.26 -41.86
N TYR A 178 -18.86 -16.69 -41.13
CA TYR A 178 -17.78 -17.54 -41.61
C TYR A 178 -17.67 -18.79 -40.71
N PRO A 179 -18.58 -19.78 -40.84
CA PRO A 179 -18.68 -20.91 -39.92
C PRO A 179 -17.42 -21.79 -39.93
N ASP A 180 -16.65 -21.80 -41.01
CA ASP A 180 -15.42 -22.57 -41.13
C ASP A 180 -14.39 -22.16 -40.07
N ILE A 181 -14.35 -20.89 -39.66
CA ILE A 181 -13.42 -20.46 -38.61
C ILE A 181 -13.74 -21.03 -37.24
N LYS A 182 -15.02 -21.28 -36.95
CA LYS A 182 -15.44 -21.86 -35.67
C LYS A 182 -14.90 -23.28 -35.52
N SER A 183 -14.63 -23.97 -36.63
CA SER A 183 -14.07 -25.32 -36.64
C SER A 183 -12.56 -25.33 -36.35
N VAL A 184 -11.86 -24.21 -36.58
CA VAL A 184 -10.41 -24.10 -36.41
C VAL A 184 -10.03 -24.29 -34.94
N LYS A 185 -9.19 -25.29 -34.68
CA LYS A 185 -8.74 -25.64 -33.32
C LYS A 185 -8.11 -24.45 -32.58
N SER A 186 -7.29 -23.66 -33.28
CA SER A 186 -6.64 -22.46 -32.72
C SER A 186 -7.65 -21.39 -32.29
N TYR A 187 -8.72 -21.18 -33.06
CA TYR A 187 -9.79 -20.23 -32.71
C TYR A 187 -10.52 -20.66 -31.44
N LYS A 188 -10.94 -21.94 -31.36
CA LYS A 188 -11.58 -22.50 -30.16
C LYS A 188 -10.69 -22.39 -28.93
N LEU A 189 -9.40 -22.70 -29.07
CA LEU A 189 -8.43 -22.60 -27.97
C LEU A 189 -8.31 -21.16 -27.46
N MET A 190 -8.17 -20.18 -28.36
CA MET A 190 -8.07 -18.77 -27.98
C MET A 190 -9.35 -18.25 -27.33
N MET A 191 -10.52 -18.69 -27.81
CA MET A 191 -11.81 -18.36 -27.19
C MET A 191 -11.91 -18.93 -25.76
N SER A 192 -11.50 -20.19 -25.56
CA SER A 192 -11.43 -20.81 -24.23
C SER A 192 -10.46 -20.06 -23.31
N SER A 193 -9.26 -19.75 -23.80
CA SER A 193 -8.27 -19.00 -23.02
C SER A 193 -8.72 -17.58 -22.67
N LEU A 194 -9.50 -16.91 -23.53
CA LEU A 194 -10.09 -15.62 -23.21
C LEU A 194 -11.10 -15.72 -22.07
N VAL A 195 -11.93 -16.78 -22.05
CA VAL A 195 -12.88 -17.04 -20.96
C VAL A 195 -12.13 -17.26 -19.64
N GLU A 196 -11.10 -18.11 -19.66
CA GLU A 196 -10.25 -18.32 -18.49
C GLU A 196 -9.58 -17.03 -18.00
N MET A 197 -9.17 -16.14 -18.92
CA MET A 197 -8.63 -14.84 -18.56
C MET A 197 -9.68 -13.92 -17.93
N GLU A 198 -10.91 -13.89 -18.43
CA GLU A 198 -11.98 -13.09 -17.80
C GLU A 198 -12.27 -13.54 -16.37
N GLU A 199 -12.30 -14.86 -16.11
CA GLU A 199 -12.43 -15.38 -14.76
C GLU A 199 -11.24 -14.96 -13.87
N ARG A 200 -10.00 -15.06 -14.38
CA ARG A 200 -8.80 -14.60 -13.67
C ARG A 200 -8.82 -13.10 -13.38
N ILE A 201 -9.25 -12.28 -14.34
CA ILE A 201 -9.41 -10.83 -14.19
C ILE A 201 -10.45 -10.53 -13.10
N ALA A 202 -11.60 -11.22 -13.11
CA ALA A 202 -12.64 -11.07 -12.10
C ALA A 202 -12.10 -11.42 -10.70
N ASN A 203 -11.39 -12.54 -10.56
CA ASN A 203 -10.79 -12.96 -9.30
C ASN A 203 -9.71 -11.98 -8.82
N ASN A 204 -8.80 -11.54 -9.70
CA ASN A 204 -7.76 -10.55 -9.36
C ASN A 204 -8.34 -9.20 -8.93
N ARG A 205 -9.45 -8.77 -9.55
CA ARG A 205 -10.17 -7.57 -9.14
C ARG A 205 -10.69 -7.69 -7.71
N VAL A 206 -11.29 -8.83 -7.36
CA VAL A 206 -11.77 -9.10 -5.99
C VAL A 206 -10.60 -9.08 -5.01
N LEU A 207 -9.49 -9.76 -5.33
CA LEU A 207 -8.29 -9.79 -4.49
C LEU A 207 -7.68 -8.40 -4.26
N TYR A 208 -7.62 -7.57 -5.31
CA TYR A 208 -7.19 -6.18 -5.18
C TYR A 208 -8.13 -5.38 -4.29
N ASN A 209 -9.44 -5.44 -4.56
CA ASN A 209 -10.44 -4.71 -3.79
C ASN A 209 -10.42 -5.10 -2.31
N GLU A 210 -10.20 -6.37 -1.99
CA GLU A 210 -10.05 -6.86 -0.63
C GLU A 210 -8.81 -6.28 0.06
N SER A 211 -7.65 -6.27 -0.62
CA SER A 211 -6.42 -5.69 -0.08
C SER A 211 -6.54 -4.17 0.10
N ALA A 212 -7.08 -3.47 -0.90
CA ALA A 212 -7.40 -2.04 -0.82
C ALA A 212 -8.38 -1.76 0.33
N ALA A 213 -9.36 -2.62 0.57
CA ALA A 213 -10.32 -2.46 1.65
C ALA A 213 -9.68 -2.61 3.03
N LYS A 214 -8.82 -3.62 3.19
CA LYS A 214 -8.04 -3.83 4.42
C LYS A 214 -7.16 -2.62 4.71
N PHE A 215 -6.40 -2.16 3.72
CA PHE A 215 -5.56 -0.96 3.84
C PHE A 215 -6.38 0.29 4.18
N ASN A 216 -7.47 0.54 3.45
CA ASN A 216 -8.37 1.68 3.68
C ASN A 216 -9.03 1.66 5.06
N ALA A 217 -9.37 0.47 5.56
CA ALA A 217 -9.93 0.31 6.89
C ALA A 217 -8.90 0.67 7.97
N GLU A 218 -7.67 0.16 7.85
CA GLU A 218 -6.61 0.42 8.83
C GLU A 218 -6.23 1.89 8.92
N ILE A 219 -6.06 2.59 7.78
CA ILE A 219 -5.72 4.02 7.79
C ILE A 219 -6.87 4.91 8.30
N ARG A 220 -8.11 4.41 8.33
CA ARG A 220 -9.28 5.16 8.84
C ARG A 220 -9.52 4.95 10.33
N LYS A 221 -8.96 3.91 10.93
CA LYS A 221 -9.11 3.63 12.37
C LYS A 221 -8.38 4.68 13.21
N MET A 222 -8.98 5.09 14.32
CA MET A 222 -8.33 5.94 15.32
C MET A 222 -7.54 5.03 16.28
N PRO A 223 -6.29 5.36 16.66
CA PRO A 223 -5.56 6.62 16.44
C PRO A 223 -4.77 6.70 15.11
N TRP A 224 -4.73 5.61 14.33
CA TRP A 224 -3.88 5.47 13.14
C TRP A 224 -4.14 6.48 12.04
N LYS A 225 -5.36 6.99 11.93
CA LYS A 225 -5.72 8.07 11.00
C LYS A 225 -4.78 9.26 11.06
N TYR A 226 -4.38 9.70 12.26
CA TYR A 226 -3.45 10.83 12.40
C TYR A 226 -2.06 10.49 11.89
N LEU A 227 -1.57 9.29 12.21
CA LEU A 227 -0.29 8.79 11.71
C LEU A 227 -0.32 8.68 10.18
N ALA A 228 -1.41 8.17 9.61
CA ALA A 228 -1.60 8.04 8.18
C ALA A 228 -1.56 9.41 7.45
N ILE A 229 -2.21 10.44 8.01
CA ILE A 229 -2.19 11.80 7.44
C ILE A 229 -0.77 12.38 7.48
N ILE A 230 -0.07 12.26 8.62
CA ILE A 230 1.30 12.79 8.78
C ILE A 230 2.28 12.07 7.86
N ALA A 231 2.12 10.75 7.70
CA ALA A 231 2.94 9.91 6.84
C ALA A 231 2.54 9.95 5.34
N GLY A 232 1.46 10.64 4.98
CA GLY A 232 1.01 10.77 3.60
C GLY A 232 0.38 9.50 3.00
N PHE A 233 -0.14 8.58 3.83
CA PHE A 233 -0.88 7.41 3.34
C PHE A 233 -2.28 7.83 2.90
N GLN A 234 -2.52 7.75 1.59
CA GLN A 234 -3.81 8.05 0.97
C GLN A 234 -4.63 6.78 0.75
N PRO A 235 -5.97 6.83 0.91
CA PRO A 235 -6.83 5.71 0.59
C PRO A 235 -6.70 5.31 -0.88
N ARG A 236 -6.75 4.01 -1.14
CA ARG A 236 -6.73 3.44 -2.49
C ARG A 236 -8.16 3.37 -3.05
N GLU A 237 -8.31 3.68 -4.33
CA GLU A 237 -9.57 3.51 -5.03
C GLU A 237 -9.87 2.03 -5.28
N TYR A 238 -11.15 1.66 -5.23
CA TYR A 238 -11.58 0.32 -5.59
C TYR A 238 -11.86 0.25 -7.09
N PHE A 239 -11.58 -0.91 -7.70
CA PHE A 239 -12.09 -1.22 -9.02
C PHE A 239 -13.57 -1.60 -8.91
N HIS A 240 -14.45 -0.61 -9.12
CA HIS A 240 -15.88 -0.85 -9.23
C HIS A 240 -16.26 -1.25 -10.65
N GLN A 241 -17.10 -2.26 -10.78
CA GLN A 241 -17.75 -2.62 -12.03
C GLN A 241 -18.87 -1.60 -12.29
N GLY A 242 -18.52 -0.41 -12.79
CA GLY A 242 -19.53 0.61 -13.14
C GLY A 242 -19.13 2.09 -13.02
N GLN A 243 -17.88 2.43 -12.67
CA GLN A 243 -17.43 3.84 -12.65
C GLN A 243 -16.36 4.19 -13.70
N GLU A 244 -16.12 3.32 -14.68
CA GLU A 244 -15.86 3.84 -16.03
C GLU A 244 -17.21 4.20 -16.65
N SER A 245 -17.59 5.46 -16.44
CA SER A 245 -18.45 6.28 -17.29
C SER A 245 -19.49 5.50 -18.11
N THR A 246 -20.71 5.38 -17.58
CA THR A 246 -22.07 5.38 -18.19
C THR A 246 -22.35 4.86 -19.63
N ALA A 247 -21.39 4.71 -20.52
CA ALA A 247 -21.49 4.07 -21.83
C ALA A 247 -21.45 2.53 -21.75
N ILE A 248 -20.86 1.95 -20.69
CA ILE A 248 -20.69 0.49 -20.54
C ILE A 248 -21.93 -0.20 -19.91
N ILE A 249 -22.93 0.55 -19.44
CA ILE A 249 -24.17 -0.02 -18.85
C ILE A 249 -24.94 -0.89 -19.87
N ASN A 250 -24.65 -0.76 -21.17
CA ASN A 250 -25.22 -1.59 -22.23
C ASN A 250 -24.30 -2.71 -22.74
N ALA A 251 -23.09 -2.88 -22.20
CA ALA A 251 -22.26 -4.01 -22.57
C ALA A 251 -22.74 -5.23 -21.75
N PRO A 252 -23.17 -6.34 -22.41
CA PRO A 252 -23.54 -7.54 -21.68
C PRO A 252 -22.38 -7.95 -20.79
N ILE A 253 -22.64 -8.13 -19.49
CA ILE A 253 -21.75 -8.87 -18.61
C ILE A 253 -21.58 -10.22 -19.29
N VAL A 254 -20.36 -10.54 -19.72
CA VAL A 254 -20.13 -11.80 -20.42
C VAL A 254 -20.14 -12.91 -19.38
N ALA A 255 -21.35 -13.36 -19.04
CA ALA A 255 -21.56 -14.47 -18.14
C ALA A 255 -21.03 -15.75 -18.79
N PRO A 256 -20.50 -16.70 -18.01
CA PRO A 256 -20.09 -18.03 -18.50
C PRO A 256 -21.14 -18.71 -19.40
N GLU A 257 -22.42 -18.43 -19.15
CA GLU A 257 -23.59 -18.94 -19.87
C GLU A 257 -23.65 -18.49 -21.35
N MET A 258 -23.20 -17.27 -21.67
CA MET A 258 -23.19 -16.75 -23.05
C MET A 258 -22.19 -17.51 -23.95
N TYR A 259 -21.20 -18.17 -23.34
CA TYR A 259 -20.14 -18.92 -24.02
C TYR A 259 -20.47 -20.40 -24.19
N GLN A 260 -21.30 -20.97 -23.31
CA GLN A 260 -21.81 -22.35 -23.41
C GLN A 260 -22.57 -22.58 -24.73
N GLN A 261 -23.22 -21.55 -25.27
CA GLN A 261 -23.89 -21.61 -26.58
C GLN A 261 -22.92 -21.66 -27.77
N LEU A 262 -21.66 -21.25 -27.58
CA LEU A 262 -20.65 -21.13 -28.65
C LEU A 262 -19.66 -22.30 -28.66
N MET A 263 -19.58 -23.08 -27.59
CA MET A 263 -18.79 -24.32 -27.55
C MET A 263 -19.68 -25.53 -27.89
N PRO A 264 -19.29 -26.40 -28.83
CA PRO A 264 -20.02 -27.65 -29.05
C PRO A 264 -19.94 -28.50 -27.78
N LEU A 265 -21.10 -29.03 -27.35
CA LEU A 265 -21.37 -29.81 -26.14
C LEU A 265 -20.53 -31.09 -25.93
N ASP A 266 -19.55 -31.35 -26.79
CA ASP A 266 -18.82 -32.62 -26.81
C ASP A 266 -17.63 -32.68 -25.82
N SER A 267 -17.31 -31.57 -25.13
CA SER A 267 -16.34 -31.59 -24.03
C SER A 267 -16.93 -32.08 -22.70
N ALA A 268 -18.19 -32.50 -22.67
CA ALA A 268 -18.82 -33.15 -21.52
C ALA A 268 -18.56 -34.66 -21.43
N GLN A 269 -17.48 -35.17 -22.04
CA GLN A 269 -17.00 -36.51 -21.72
C GLN A 269 -16.30 -36.48 -20.36
N GLU A 270 -17.07 -36.92 -19.36
CA GLU A 270 -16.63 -37.25 -18.01
C GLU A 270 -15.25 -37.94 -18.00
N PRO A 271 -14.29 -37.49 -17.18
CA PRO A 271 -13.14 -38.32 -16.88
C PRO A 271 -13.62 -39.50 -16.02
N ASN A 272 -13.68 -40.65 -16.68
CA ASN A 272 -13.69 -42.00 -16.12
C ASN A 272 -12.89 -42.06 -14.80
N LYS A 273 -13.61 -42.15 -13.68
CA LYS A 273 -13.04 -42.54 -12.37
C LYS A 273 -12.92 -44.06 -12.36
N LYS A 274 -11.68 -44.56 -12.50
CA LYS A 274 -11.23 -45.78 -11.85
C LYS A 274 -10.41 -45.41 -10.63
#